data_AF-A0A1Q2KZA3-F1
#
_entry.id   AF-A0A1Q2KZA3-F1
#
_cell.length_a   1.000
_cell.length_b   1.000
_cell.length_c   1.000
_cell.angle_alpha   90.00
_cell.angle_beta   90.00
_cell.angle_gamma   90.00
#
_symmetry.space_group_name_H-M   'P 1'
#
loop_
_entity.id
_entity.type
_entity.pdbx_description
1 polymer ?
#
loop_
_entity_poly.entity_id
_entity_poly.type
_entity_poly.pdbx_seq_one_letter_code
_entity_poly.pdbx_strand_id
1 'polypeptide(L)'
;MLEKLKTHPVDGGKSLDKLLAERHTHGKWEASGNDLIYIEKTTGLPVEYRWTVAGAEVEVANGNAARVTPDLHRKSRIVDERRTNISPNDLSLYDFISIEFGMHGDMQLALKEAAFRYQVTEEQAKQIYLDTEKHLYE
;
A
#
# COMPACT_ATOMS: atom_id res chain seq x y z
N MET A 1 16.87 -11.97 -0.16
CA MET A 1 15.48 -11.65 0.24
C MET A 1 14.71 -10.99 -0.90
N LEU A 2 15.22 -9.90 -1.48
CA LEU A 2 14.58 -9.24 -2.64
C LEU A 2 14.19 -10.18 -3.78
N GLU A 3 15.11 -11.01 -4.28
CA GLU A 3 14.80 -11.94 -5.39
C GLU A 3 13.76 -13.02 -5.01
N LYS A 4 13.71 -13.41 -3.73
CA LYS A 4 12.68 -14.32 -3.22
C LYS A 4 11.32 -13.63 -3.18
N LEU A 5 11.29 -12.36 -2.76
CA LEU A 5 10.07 -11.54 -2.74
C LEU A 5 9.55 -11.28 -4.17
N LYS A 6 10.42 -10.91 -5.11
CA LYS A 6 10.05 -10.71 -6.52
C LYS A 6 9.40 -11.93 -7.16
N THR A 7 9.89 -13.12 -6.83
CA THR A 7 9.38 -14.41 -7.35
C THR A 7 8.23 -14.98 -6.51
N HIS A 8 7.83 -14.30 -5.42
CA HIS A 8 6.73 -14.72 -4.57
C HIS A 8 5.43 -14.83 -5.39
N PRO A 9 4.70 -15.96 -5.29
CA PRO A 9 3.46 -16.14 -6.03
C PRO A 9 2.38 -15.22 -5.45
N VAL A 10 1.67 -14.53 -6.33
CA VAL A 10 0.51 -13.70 -5.99
C VAL A 10 -0.73 -14.22 -6.70
N ASP A 11 -1.90 -13.68 -6.36
CA ASP A 11 -3.18 -14.07 -6.94
C ASP A 11 -3.12 -14.09 -8.48
N GLY A 12 -3.67 -15.17 -9.06
CA GLY A 12 -3.57 -15.44 -10.50
C GLY A 12 -2.29 -16.16 -10.93
N GLY A 13 -1.47 -16.65 -9.99
CA GLY A 13 -0.32 -17.52 -10.26
C GLY A 13 0.88 -16.81 -10.90
N LYS A 14 0.87 -15.48 -10.94
CA LYS A 14 1.99 -14.66 -11.41
C LYS A 14 2.99 -14.43 -10.28
N SER A 15 4.20 -14.02 -10.62
CA SER A 15 5.15 -13.49 -9.63
C SER A 15 4.75 -12.07 -9.24
N LEU A 16 5.09 -11.68 -8.01
CA LEU A 16 4.90 -10.31 -7.52
C LEU A 16 5.53 -9.27 -8.46
N ASP A 17 6.75 -9.51 -8.92
CA ASP A 17 7.46 -8.62 -9.83
C ASP A 17 6.68 -8.40 -11.14
N LYS A 18 6.10 -9.47 -11.70
CA LYS A 18 5.28 -9.39 -12.92
C LYS A 18 3.99 -8.60 -12.68
N LEU A 19 3.32 -8.83 -11.56
CA LEU A 19 2.11 -8.09 -11.21
C LEU A 19 2.39 -6.59 -11.09
N LEU A 20 3.46 -6.22 -10.40
CA LEU A 20 3.84 -4.82 -10.19
C LEU A 20 4.27 -4.15 -11.49
N ALA A 21 5.03 -4.83 -12.35
CA ALA A 21 5.42 -4.32 -13.67
C ALA A 21 4.23 -4.15 -14.63
N GLU A 22 3.20 -4.99 -14.53
CA GLU A 22 1.95 -4.83 -15.30
C GLU A 22 1.11 -3.63 -14.83
N ARG A 23 1.18 -3.29 -13.53
CA ARG A 23 0.42 -2.17 -12.95
C ARG A 23 1.15 -0.83 -13.04
N HIS A 24 2.48 -0.84 -12.97
CA HIS A 24 3.32 0.35 -12.77
C HIS A 24 4.44 0.34 -13.81
N THR A 25 4.31 1.17 -14.84
CA THR A 25 5.15 1.09 -16.05
C THR A 25 6.60 1.53 -15.79
N HIS A 26 6.80 2.43 -14.81
CA HIS A 26 8.10 3.01 -14.47
C HIS A 26 8.53 2.69 -13.03
N GLY A 27 7.88 1.71 -12.40
CA GLY A 27 8.21 1.30 -11.05
C GLY A 27 9.58 0.63 -10.94
N LYS A 28 10.21 0.77 -9.78
CA LYS A 28 11.56 0.26 -9.51
C LYS A 28 11.64 -0.34 -8.12
N TRP A 29 12.47 -1.37 -8.01
CA TRP A 29 12.85 -1.93 -6.73
C TRP A 29 14.02 -1.17 -6.12
N GLU A 30 13.89 -0.86 -4.84
CA GLU A 30 14.91 -0.28 -3.99
C GLU A 30 15.05 -1.15 -2.72
N ALA A 31 16.26 -1.19 -2.17
CA ALA A 31 16.52 -1.82 -0.87
C ALA A 31 17.18 -0.77 0.02
N SER A 32 16.58 -0.51 1.18
CA SER A 32 17.04 0.51 2.12
C SER A 32 17.05 -0.08 3.53
N GLY A 33 18.24 -0.33 4.07
CA GLY A 33 18.37 -1.03 5.35
C GLY A 33 17.72 -2.41 5.30
N ASN A 34 16.71 -2.63 6.14
CA ASN A 34 15.91 -3.87 6.16
C ASN A 34 14.69 -3.82 5.24
N ASP A 35 14.40 -2.68 4.62
CA ASP A 35 13.21 -2.52 3.79
C ASP A 35 13.50 -2.86 2.32
N LEU A 36 12.53 -3.54 1.73
CA LEU A 36 12.43 -3.84 0.31
C LEU A 36 11.25 -3.04 -0.22
N ILE A 37 11.51 -2.15 -1.17
CA ILE A 37 10.56 -1.14 -1.60
C ILE A 37 10.37 -1.26 -3.11
N TYR A 38 9.13 -1.33 -3.57
CA TYR A 38 8.81 -1.06 -4.98
C TYR A 38 8.17 0.33 -5.06
N ILE A 39 8.80 1.24 -5.80
CA ILE A 39 8.36 2.62 -5.89
C ILE A 39 8.14 3.05 -7.35
N GLU A 40 7.02 3.71 -7.64
CA GLU A 40 6.81 4.46 -8.88
C GLU A 40 6.56 5.93 -8.53
N LYS A 41 7.35 6.83 -9.13
CA LYS A 41 7.14 8.27 -8.98
C LYS A 41 5.98 8.71 -9.86
N THR A 42 4.94 9.23 -9.24
CA THR A 42 3.74 9.76 -9.91
C THR A 42 3.58 11.25 -9.58
N THR A 43 2.64 11.92 -10.24
CA THR A 43 2.26 13.29 -9.90
C THR A 43 1.54 13.29 -8.55
N GLY A 44 2.07 14.00 -7.55
CA GLY A 44 1.50 14.05 -6.20
C GLY A 44 2.27 13.16 -5.22
N LEU A 45 1.73 11.99 -4.90
CA LEU A 45 2.32 11.03 -3.97
C LEU A 45 2.81 9.77 -4.70
N PRO A 46 4.05 9.33 -4.46
CA PRO A 46 4.58 8.13 -5.11
C PRO A 46 3.77 6.88 -4.73
N VAL A 47 3.68 5.96 -5.67
CA VAL A 47 3.22 4.60 -5.38
C VAL A 47 4.34 3.88 -4.67
N GLU A 48 4.12 3.48 -3.42
CA GLU A 48 5.11 2.72 -2.65
C GLU A 48 4.49 1.41 -2.14
N TYR A 49 5.14 0.29 -2.44
CA TYR A 49 4.90 -1.01 -1.81
C TYR A 49 6.10 -1.31 -0.93
N ARG A 50 5.89 -1.51 0.37
CA ARG A 50 6.98 -1.68 1.32
C ARG A 50 6.85 -3.00 2.07
N TRP A 51 7.95 -3.74 2.10
CA TRP A 51 8.13 -4.91 2.93
C TRP A 51 9.37 -4.74 3.80
N THR A 52 9.38 -5.34 4.98
CA THR A 52 10.52 -5.32 5.88
C THR A 52 11.04 -6.74 6.07
N VAL A 53 12.36 -6.90 6.00
CA VAL A 53 13.03 -8.16 6.33
C VAL A 53 13.12 -8.30 7.85
N ALA A 54 12.46 -9.33 8.40
CA ALA A 54 12.47 -9.67 9.80
C ALA A 54 13.18 -11.03 9.99
N GLY A 55 14.48 -10.99 10.22
CA GLY A 55 15.31 -12.21 10.31
C GLY A 55 15.38 -12.95 8.96
N ALA A 56 14.84 -14.17 8.92
CA ALA A 56 14.82 -15.01 7.71
C ALA A 56 13.55 -14.83 6.85
N GLU A 57 12.65 -13.94 7.25
CA GLU A 57 11.35 -13.75 6.61
C GLU A 57 11.16 -12.31 6.11
N VAL A 58 10.13 -12.13 5.29
CA VAL A 58 9.68 -10.84 4.77
C VAL A 58 8.26 -10.59 5.28
N GLU A 59 8.03 -9.43 5.87
CA GLU A 59 6.72 -9.00 6.36
C GLU A 59 6.25 -7.78 5.57
N VAL A 60 4.93 -7.64 5.35
CA VAL A 60 4.37 -6.42 4.78
C VAL A 60 4.53 -5.26 5.78
N ALA A 61 4.84 -4.08 5.26
CA ALA A 61 5.12 -2.89 6.06
C ALA A 61 4.26 -1.68 5.66
N ASN A 62 3.32 -1.87 4.74
CA ASN A 62 2.31 -0.90 4.36
C ASN A 62 1.08 -1.57 3.69
N GLY A 63 0.01 -0.80 3.49
CA GLY A 63 -1.25 -1.29 2.95
C GLY A 63 -1.18 -1.73 1.49
N ASN A 64 -0.31 -1.13 0.69
CA ASN A 64 -0.12 -1.54 -0.71
C ASN A 64 0.52 -2.93 -0.80
N ALA A 65 1.57 -3.21 -0.01
CA ALA A 65 2.18 -4.52 0.10
C ALA A 65 1.21 -5.58 0.64
N ALA A 66 0.41 -5.21 1.65
CA ALA A 66 -0.61 -6.11 2.22
C ALA A 66 -1.66 -6.57 1.21
N ARG A 67 -1.99 -5.75 0.19
CA ARG A 67 -2.97 -6.12 -0.85
C ARG A 67 -2.44 -7.16 -1.83
N VAL A 68 -1.17 -7.07 -2.19
CA VAL A 68 -0.57 -7.95 -3.22
C VAL A 68 0.06 -9.20 -2.62
N THR A 69 0.39 -9.17 -1.33
CA THR A 69 0.95 -10.30 -0.59
C THR A 69 0.30 -10.42 0.80
N PRO A 70 -1.02 -10.65 0.88
CA PRO A 70 -1.74 -10.72 2.16
C PRO A 70 -1.24 -11.88 3.04
N ASP A 71 -0.68 -12.93 2.44
CA ASP A 71 -0.08 -14.07 3.15
C ASP A 71 1.20 -13.71 3.91
N LEU A 72 1.90 -12.65 3.49
CA LEU A 72 3.07 -12.11 4.19
C LEU A 72 2.67 -11.13 5.33
N HIS A 73 1.36 -10.96 5.57
CA HIS A 73 0.83 -10.07 6.60
C HIS A 73 0.69 -10.77 7.96
N ARG A 74 1.80 -11.24 8.54
CA ARG A 74 1.80 -11.97 9.83
C ARG A 74 1.15 -11.23 10.99
N LYS A 75 1.19 -9.90 10.98
CA LYS A 75 0.58 -9.03 12.01
C LYS A 75 -0.81 -8.54 11.65
N SER A 76 -1.51 -9.20 10.72
CA SER A 76 -2.86 -8.81 10.29
C SER A 76 -3.81 -8.56 11.46
N ARG A 77 -3.76 -9.39 12.51
CA ARG A 77 -4.56 -9.18 13.74
C ARG A 77 -4.29 -7.83 14.43
N ILE A 78 -3.03 -7.39 14.48
CA ILE A 78 -2.67 -6.09 15.07
C ILE A 78 -3.23 -4.96 14.20
N VAL A 79 -3.18 -5.09 12.88
CA VAL A 79 -3.80 -4.12 11.97
C VAL A 79 -5.31 -4.09 12.13
N ASP A 80 -5.97 -5.26 12.23
CA ASP A 80 -7.41 -5.35 12.48
C ASP A 80 -7.81 -4.69 13.81
N GLU A 81 -7.03 -4.92 14.88
CA GLU A 81 -7.20 -4.24 16.17
C GLU A 81 -6.96 -2.73 16.06
N ARG A 82 -5.96 -2.28 15.28
CA ARG A 82 -5.70 -0.85 15.06
C ARG A 82 -6.84 -0.18 14.29
N ARG A 83 -7.44 -0.87 13.32
CA ARG A 83 -8.60 -0.40 12.53
C ARG A 83 -9.82 -0.11 13.40
N THR A 84 -10.01 -0.81 14.54
CA THR A 84 -11.15 -0.52 15.44
C THR A 84 -11.01 0.81 16.18
N ASN A 85 -9.81 1.40 16.21
CA ASN A 85 -9.54 2.69 16.87
C ASN A 85 -9.57 3.89 15.91
N ILE A 86 -9.93 3.67 14.65
CA ILE A 86 -10.06 4.71 13.63
C ILE A 86 -11.53 5.08 13.47
N SER A 87 -11.81 6.35 13.21
CA SER A 87 -13.19 6.77 12.92
C SER A 87 -13.71 6.04 11.67
N PRO A 88 -14.99 5.61 11.62
CA PRO A 88 -15.52 4.90 10.46
C PRO A 88 -15.40 5.70 9.15
N ASN A 89 -15.49 7.02 9.22
CA ASN A 89 -15.36 7.89 8.04
C ASN A 89 -13.92 7.92 7.52
N ASP A 90 -12.94 8.07 8.41
CA ASP A 90 -11.52 8.09 8.02
C ASP A 90 -11.10 6.74 7.47
N LEU A 91 -11.55 5.65 8.11
CA LEU A 91 -11.29 4.29 7.64
C LEU A 91 -11.91 4.03 6.26
N SER A 92 -13.15 4.44 6.06
CA SER A 92 -13.85 4.30 4.78
C SER A 92 -13.16 5.13 3.67
N LEU A 93 -12.72 6.34 3.99
CA LEU A 93 -11.98 7.20 3.06
C LEU A 93 -10.63 6.57 2.70
N TYR A 94 -9.90 6.08 3.69
CA TYR A 94 -8.64 5.38 3.49
C TYR A 94 -8.80 4.13 2.62
N ASP A 95 -9.80 3.29 2.92
CA ASP A 95 -10.04 2.05 2.17
C ASP A 95 -10.41 2.37 0.71
N PHE A 96 -11.24 3.40 0.49
CA PHE A 96 -11.60 3.88 -0.84
C PHE A 96 -10.37 4.33 -1.64
N ILE A 97 -9.57 5.26 -1.10
CA ILE A 97 -8.36 5.75 -1.78
C ILE A 97 -7.45 4.58 -2.12
N SER A 98 -7.24 3.67 -1.18
CA SER A 98 -6.33 2.57 -1.38
C SER A 98 -6.84 1.54 -2.40
N ILE A 99 -8.16 1.39 -2.55
CA ILE A 99 -8.78 0.53 -3.58
C ILE A 99 -8.62 1.21 -4.94
N GLU A 100 -9.05 2.46 -5.08
CA GLU A 100 -8.95 3.22 -6.34
C GLU A 100 -7.51 3.31 -6.83
N PHE A 101 -6.60 3.62 -5.92
CA PHE A 101 -5.18 3.68 -6.22
C PHE A 101 -4.62 2.32 -6.64
N GLY A 102 -5.05 1.23 -6.00
CA GLY A 102 -4.66 -0.13 -6.36
C GLY A 102 -5.18 -0.57 -7.74
N MET A 103 -6.32 -0.03 -8.18
CA MET A 103 -6.93 -0.33 -9.48
C MET A 103 -6.31 0.50 -10.61
N HIS A 104 -6.10 1.81 -10.38
CA HIS A 104 -5.74 2.76 -11.42
C HIS A 104 -4.26 3.15 -11.43
N GLY A 105 -3.53 2.95 -10.32
CA GLY A 105 -2.15 3.43 -10.16
C GLY A 105 -2.04 4.95 -10.06
N ASP A 106 -3.16 5.68 -10.06
CA ASP A 106 -3.20 7.15 -10.01
C ASP A 106 -3.71 7.63 -8.64
N MET A 107 -2.77 8.00 -7.77
CA MET A 107 -3.10 8.51 -6.44
C MET A 107 -3.82 9.86 -6.50
N GLN A 108 -3.49 10.70 -7.49
CA GLN A 108 -4.10 12.02 -7.59
C GLN A 108 -5.57 11.89 -7.96
N LEU A 109 -5.90 10.98 -8.88
CA LEU A 109 -7.28 10.66 -9.21
C LEU A 109 -8.02 10.09 -7.99
N ALA A 110 -7.43 9.11 -7.29
CA ALA A 110 -8.04 8.51 -6.10
C ALA A 110 -8.32 9.56 -5.00
N LEU A 111 -7.39 10.49 -4.76
CA LEU A 111 -7.55 11.59 -3.80
C LEU A 111 -8.67 12.55 -4.21
N LYS A 112 -8.77 12.90 -5.49
CA LYS A 112 -9.84 13.76 -6.03
C LYS A 112 -11.21 13.14 -5.87
N GLU A 113 -11.34 11.87 -6.22
CA GLU A 113 -12.61 11.15 -6.09
C GLU A 113 -13.02 10.98 -4.62
N ALA A 114 -12.04 10.71 -3.74
CA ALA A 114 -12.28 10.63 -2.30
C ALA A 114 -12.72 11.98 -1.74
N ALA A 115 -12.02 13.06 -2.08
CA ALA A 115 -12.36 14.42 -1.67
C ALA A 115 -13.81 14.78 -2.06
N PHE A 116 -14.20 14.49 -3.30
CA PHE A 116 -15.57 14.70 -3.77
C PHE A 116 -16.59 13.85 -3.01
N ARG A 117 -16.32 12.54 -2.86
CA ARG A 117 -17.26 11.58 -2.24
C ARG A 117 -17.49 11.85 -0.76
N TYR A 118 -16.43 12.17 -0.02
CA TYR A 118 -16.46 12.38 1.43
C TYR A 118 -16.61 13.86 1.82
N GLN A 119 -16.76 14.76 0.84
CA GLN A 119 -16.94 16.21 1.04
C GLN A 119 -15.82 16.85 1.86
N VAL A 120 -14.59 16.45 1.59
CA VAL A 120 -13.37 17.03 2.17
C VAL A 120 -12.50 17.63 1.07
N THR A 121 -11.48 18.40 1.43
CA THR A 121 -10.49 18.87 0.44
C THR A 121 -9.53 17.74 0.04
N GLU A 122 -8.88 17.84 -1.13
CA GLU A 122 -7.84 16.88 -1.55
C GLU A 122 -6.72 16.77 -0.50
N GLU A 123 -6.32 17.89 0.12
CA GLU A 123 -5.27 17.88 1.15
C GLU A 123 -5.74 17.19 2.44
N GLN A 124 -7.01 17.36 2.83
CA GLN A 124 -7.59 16.63 3.96
C GLN A 124 -7.67 15.13 3.67
N ALA A 125 -8.14 14.73 2.48
CA ALA A 125 -8.20 13.33 2.08
C ALA A 125 -6.80 12.69 2.11
N LYS A 126 -5.79 13.41 1.61
CA LYS A 126 -4.39 13.00 1.65
C LYS A 126 -3.88 12.84 3.07
N GLN A 127 -4.16 13.81 3.95
CA GLN A 127 -3.72 13.75 5.34
C GLN A 127 -4.36 12.58 6.09
N ILE A 128 -5.67 12.36 5.93
CA ILE A 128 -6.38 11.22 6.52
C ILE A 128 -5.79 9.89 6.03
N TYR A 129 -5.49 9.79 4.73
CA TYR A 129 -4.84 8.60 4.16
C TYR A 129 -3.49 8.33 4.81
N LEU A 130 -2.61 9.34 4.91
CA LEU A 130 -1.27 9.20 5.48
C LEU A 130 -1.31 8.88 6.98
N ASP A 131 -2.17 9.55 7.73
CA ASP A 131 -2.31 9.34 9.18
C ASP A 131 -2.86 7.94 9.47
N THR A 132 -3.83 7.49 8.67
CA THR A 132 -4.38 6.13 8.77
C THR A 132 -3.34 5.08 8.41
N GLU A 133 -2.62 5.24 7.30
CA GLU A 133 -1.58 4.31 6.86
C GLU A 133 -0.51 4.15 7.94
N LYS A 134 -0.07 5.27 8.52
CA LYS A 134 0.88 5.30 9.63
C LYS A 134 0.35 4.58 10.86
N HIS A 135 -0.87 4.90 11.29
CA HIS A 135 -1.47 4.25 12.47
C HIS A 135 -1.61 2.74 12.28
N LEU A 136 -1.90 2.28 11.07
CA LEU A 136 -2.06 0.87 10.78
C LEU A 136 -0.75 0.11 10.73
N TYR A 137 0.31 0.66 10.14
CA TYR A 137 1.52 -0.11 9.78
C TYR A 137 2.81 0.31 10.50
N GLU A 138 2.82 1.42 11.27
CA GLU A 138 3.96 1.85 12.09
C GLU A 138 3.70 1.66 13.60
#